data_AF-W9N8L9-F1
#
_entry.id   AF-W9N8L9-F1
#
_cell.length_a   1.000
_cell.length_b   1.000
_cell.length_c   1.000
_cell.angle_alpha   90.00
_cell.angle_beta   90.00
_cell.angle_gamma   90.00
#
_symmetry.space_group_name_H-M   'P 1'
#
loop_
_entity.id
_entity.type
_entity.pdbx_description
1 polymer ?
#
loop_
_entity_poly.entity_id
_entity_poly.type
_entity_poly.pdbx_seq_one_letter_code
_entity_poly.pdbx_strand_id
1 'polypeptide(L)'
;MDVSDIPSSQETVEDPTLPGSSAEGATIILTPENAEARLAFHDVAEWLHTQTDDPDNQAAQLHTRKCMWISSKQQNDPEAALQGASESLSSSSPISSPRDPKSSSRSNKKDESRDCYEIWKGHYFIFLDKPPRNPSRGWVVGALRDAPHLNDIVLCLHSGNDKMYKVRRNQAIFQIDETSFVSVQPITSKSATKVNGDKISDKRVFNQSSAQLAFGSLCYRIEYARASYADDYPNRVQRYLKEHLNIHTTLLNLSLTPTPSENSPITIGQWTISAGTIGKGASGMVSIASNVQGQRVALKRVQVGRDRERVRKVQIKLETLAALSLKENENRLLRLIEVITDDVRSTNRIADVWFVQEPAAQEILSTALTRGLFKQGHERIPIVTTVLADILGAANFLHRNNWMHGDLKPANIGIRTWTAECKSIVLLDLDDAEESPFPGRHHPARPGTGGTIGWLAPEREMTGYNELADIWSIGVIAIEMIWGRHPWRQWKNPWRTGSEASQLQKEFQDMYGEAIESLNKLHNEALRNAVLGMVRHPYAETPAQCQSRLTAKEALSLLTDAENGENSSKRHRAS
;
A
#
# COMPACT_ATOMS: atom_id res chain seq x y z
N MET A 1 -20.96 34.93 1.49
CA MET A 1 -19.50 34.79 1.33
C MET A 1 -18.98 36.21 1.25
N ASP A 2 -18.44 36.70 2.35
CA ASP A 2 -17.83 38.03 2.42
C ASP A 2 -16.58 38.05 1.55
N VAL A 3 -16.42 39.12 0.78
CA VAL A 3 -15.32 39.31 -0.19
C VAL A 3 -14.01 39.73 0.51
N SER A 4 -13.94 39.60 1.84
CA SER A 4 -12.75 39.89 2.66
C SER A 4 -11.83 38.69 2.88
N ASP A 5 -12.21 37.49 2.44
CA ASP A 5 -11.42 36.25 2.61
C ASP A 5 -10.58 35.89 1.38
N ILE A 6 -10.22 36.88 0.55
CA ILE A 6 -9.26 36.67 -0.55
C ILE A 6 -7.86 37.01 0.01
N PRO A 7 -6.95 36.03 0.17
CA PRO A 7 -5.59 36.29 0.63
C PRO A 7 -4.92 37.35 -0.25
N SER A 8 -4.19 38.28 0.37
CA SER A 8 -3.49 39.30 -0.41
C SER A 8 -2.45 38.64 -1.30
N SER A 9 -2.17 39.22 -2.47
CA SER A 9 -1.18 38.67 -3.43
C SER A 9 0.24 38.49 -2.86
N GLN A 10 0.55 39.06 -1.70
CA GLN A 10 1.80 38.82 -0.96
C GLN A 10 1.78 37.52 -0.11
N GLU A 11 0.62 37.09 0.39
CA GLU A 11 0.50 35.82 1.15
C GLU A 11 0.71 34.61 0.23
N THR A 12 0.28 34.69 -1.03
CA THR A 12 0.57 33.70 -2.07
C THR A 12 2.04 33.68 -2.52
N VAL A 13 2.88 34.65 -2.15
CA VAL A 13 4.31 34.66 -2.50
C VAL A 13 5.17 34.06 -1.39
N GLU A 14 4.64 33.96 -0.16
CA GLU A 14 5.36 33.41 1.00
C GLU A 14 4.94 31.99 1.39
N ASP A 15 3.91 31.40 0.77
CA ASP A 15 3.51 30.04 1.11
C ASP A 15 4.65 29.04 0.81
N PRO A 16 5.26 28.43 1.86
CA PRO A 16 6.40 27.51 1.70
C PRO A 16 5.98 26.17 1.09
N THR A 17 4.70 25.98 0.78
CA THR A 17 4.20 24.76 0.12
C THR A 17 4.12 24.91 -1.40
N LEU A 18 4.37 26.12 -1.93
CA LEU A 18 4.34 26.40 -3.36
C LEU A 18 5.65 25.98 -4.07
N PRO A 19 5.58 25.70 -5.40
CA PRO A 19 6.77 25.37 -6.20
C PRO A 19 7.83 26.48 -6.17
N GLY A 20 9.11 26.11 -6.06
CA GLY A 20 10.24 27.05 -5.97
C GLY A 20 10.56 27.55 -4.55
N SER A 21 9.83 27.11 -3.53
CA SER A 21 10.07 27.47 -2.12
C SER A 21 11.10 26.56 -1.44
N SER A 22 11.58 26.96 -0.26
CA SER A 22 12.56 26.19 0.52
C SER A 22 12.06 24.83 1.03
N ALA A 23 10.75 24.58 0.94
CA ALA A 23 10.12 23.32 1.33
C ALA A 23 9.47 22.55 0.16
N GLU A 24 9.80 22.91 -1.09
CA GLU A 24 9.35 22.20 -2.30
C GLU A 24 9.60 20.68 -2.25
N GLY A 25 10.74 20.25 -1.68
CA GLY A 25 11.10 18.83 -1.53
C GLY A 25 10.61 18.15 -0.24
N ALA A 26 9.77 18.81 0.57
CA ALA A 26 9.30 18.24 1.83
C ALA A 26 8.49 16.97 1.59
N THR A 27 8.59 16.01 2.51
CA THR A 27 7.75 14.80 2.51
C THR A 27 6.50 15.03 3.36
N ILE A 28 6.67 15.64 4.53
CA ILE A 28 5.61 15.97 5.47
C ILE A 28 5.72 17.43 5.88
N ILE A 29 4.57 18.05 6.11
CA ILE A 29 4.39 19.35 6.73
C ILE A 29 3.68 19.14 8.07
N LEU A 30 4.16 19.80 9.13
CA LEU A 30 3.44 19.92 10.39
C LEU A 30 3.11 21.38 10.67
N THR A 31 1.82 21.69 10.71
CA THR A 31 1.29 23.05 10.88
C THR A 31 0.68 23.20 12.27
N PRO A 32 1.09 24.18 13.09
CA PRO A 32 0.45 24.45 14.39
C PRO A 32 -1.05 24.80 14.21
N GLU A 33 -1.95 24.10 14.91
CA GLU A 33 -3.41 24.30 14.78
C GLU A 33 -4.04 25.11 15.90
N ASN A 34 -3.65 24.89 17.16
CA ASN A 34 -4.21 25.61 18.30
C ASN A 34 -3.29 26.75 18.76
N ALA A 35 -3.87 27.71 19.49
CA ALA A 35 -3.14 28.88 20.00
C ALA A 35 -1.88 28.51 20.77
N GLU A 36 -1.92 27.49 21.63
CA GLU A 36 -0.75 27.02 22.38
C GLU A 36 0.37 26.49 21.48
N ALA A 37 0.05 25.78 20.39
CA ALA A 37 1.07 25.33 19.43
C ALA A 37 1.67 26.50 18.64
N ARG A 38 0.87 27.53 18.33
CA ARG A 38 1.35 28.75 17.67
C ARG A 38 2.26 29.58 18.58
N LEU A 39 1.93 29.69 19.87
CA LEU A 39 2.79 30.32 20.88
C LEU A 39 4.08 29.55 21.11
N ALA A 40 4.01 28.24 21.31
CA ALA A 40 5.19 27.41 21.48
C ALA A 40 6.12 27.46 20.24
N PHE A 41 5.53 27.49 19.04
CA PHE A 41 6.29 27.71 17.80
C PHE A 41 6.98 29.08 17.80
N HIS A 42 6.25 30.14 18.15
CA HIS A 42 6.80 31.49 18.23
C HIS A 42 8.00 31.58 19.18
N ASP A 43 7.92 30.97 20.37
CA ASP A 43 9.04 30.94 21.33
C ASP A 43 10.28 30.27 20.73
N VAL A 44 10.09 29.15 20.02
CA VAL A 44 11.19 28.45 19.33
C VAL A 44 11.75 29.32 18.21
N ALA A 45 10.89 30.03 17.47
CA ALA A 45 11.30 30.97 16.42
C ALA A 45 12.13 32.14 17.00
N GLU A 46 11.70 32.74 18.10
CA GLU A 46 12.45 33.78 18.82
C GLU A 46 13.80 33.26 19.30
N TRP A 47 13.84 32.09 19.94
CA TRP A 47 15.09 31.45 20.35
C TRP A 47 16.04 31.23 19.17
N LEU A 48 15.52 30.87 17.99
CA LEU A 48 16.33 30.76 16.78
C LEU A 48 16.86 32.11 16.28
N HIS A 49 16.25 33.25 16.60
CA HIS A 49 16.78 34.57 16.24
C HIS A 49 17.80 35.10 17.25
N THR A 50 17.85 34.55 18.47
CA THR A 50 18.85 34.93 19.47
C THR A 50 20.25 34.46 19.10
N GLN A 51 21.24 35.35 19.24
CA GLN A 51 22.66 34.98 19.13
C GLN A 51 23.15 34.37 20.45
N THR A 52 23.94 33.32 20.35
CA THR A 52 24.52 32.61 21.49
C THR A 52 25.98 32.28 21.20
N ASP A 53 26.86 32.48 22.18
CA ASP A 53 28.28 32.12 22.09
C ASP A 53 28.54 30.66 22.52
N ASP A 54 27.55 30.01 23.14
CA ASP A 54 27.63 28.60 23.52
C ASP A 54 27.59 27.69 22.27
N PRO A 55 28.67 26.92 21.98
CA PRO A 55 28.74 26.06 20.81
C PRO A 55 27.68 24.95 20.79
N ASP A 56 27.25 24.45 21.95
CA ASP A 56 26.21 23.41 22.02
C ASP A 56 24.84 23.97 21.66
N ASN A 57 24.57 25.20 22.09
CA ASN A 57 23.35 25.93 21.76
C ASN A 57 23.34 26.36 20.28
N GLN A 58 24.48 26.81 19.73
CA GLN A 58 24.62 27.08 18.29
C GLN A 58 24.33 25.82 17.44
N ALA A 59 24.87 24.67 17.85
CA ALA A 59 24.61 23.40 17.18
C ALA A 59 23.12 23.01 17.23
N ALA A 60 22.46 23.23 18.38
CA ALA A 60 21.03 23.00 18.55
C ALA A 60 20.17 23.91 17.66
N GLN A 61 20.49 25.20 17.60
CA GLN A 61 19.79 26.17 16.74
C GLN A 61 19.97 25.84 15.25
N LEU A 62 21.20 25.56 14.81
CA LEU A 62 21.49 25.16 13.43
C LEU A 62 20.76 23.89 13.01
N HIS A 63 20.66 22.92 13.92
CA HIS A 63 19.92 21.68 13.66
C HIS A 63 18.42 21.93 13.54
N THR A 64 17.85 22.66 14.49
CA THR A 64 16.40 22.96 14.54
C THR A 64 15.94 23.74 13.30
N ARG A 65 16.74 24.70 12.81
CA ARG A 65 16.46 25.46 11.58
C ARG A 65 16.29 24.60 10.33
N LYS A 66 16.87 23.39 10.27
CA LYS A 66 16.77 22.52 9.09
C LYS A 66 15.36 22.00 8.85
N CYS A 67 14.56 21.94 9.91
CA CYS A 67 13.22 21.35 9.92
C CYS A 67 12.12 22.38 10.18
N MET A 68 12.44 23.69 10.12
CA MET A 68 11.48 24.77 10.36
C MET A 68 11.52 25.79 9.23
N TRP A 69 10.34 26.30 8.87
CA TRP A 69 10.20 27.54 8.12
C TRP A 69 9.45 28.53 8.98
N ILE A 70 9.94 29.77 8.99
CA ILE A 70 9.41 30.87 9.79
C ILE A 70 9.03 31.98 8.80
N SER A 71 7.86 32.60 9.02
CA SER A 71 7.38 33.71 8.21
C SER A 71 8.38 34.87 8.17
N SER A 72 8.39 35.66 7.11
CA SER A 72 9.35 36.77 6.97
C SER A 72 9.09 37.92 7.96
N LYS A 73 7.84 38.01 8.45
CA LYS A 73 7.36 38.99 9.41
C LYS A 73 6.47 38.33 10.45
N GLN A 74 6.42 38.91 11.64
CA GLN A 74 5.42 38.56 12.63
C GLN A 74 4.03 38.99 12.15
N GLN A 75 3.01 38.24 12.58
CA GLN A 75 1.63 38.47 12.22
C GLN A 75 0.76 38.46 13.47
N ASN A 76 -0.29 39.27 13.49
CA ASN A 76 -1.22 39.32 14.60
C ASN A 76 -1.98 37.98 14.75
N ASP A 77 -2.08 37.48 15.97
CA ASP A 77 -2.86 36.28 16.32
C ASP A 77 -3.72 36.56 17.57
N PRO A 78 -5.03 36.83 17.40
CA PRO A 78 -5.89 37.24 18.49
C PRO A 78 -6.16 36.11 19.51
N GLU A 79 -6.08 34.84 19.11
CA GLU A 79 -6.26 33.71 20.02
C GLU A 79 -5.01 33.47 20.87
N ALA A 80 -3.83 33.60 20.27
CA ALA A 80 -2.56 33.56 20.98
C ALA A 80 -2.43 34.72 21.97
N ALA A 81 -2.90 35.92 21.59
CA ALA A 81 -2.92 37.11 22.46
C ALA A 81 -3.68 36.89 23.77
N LEU A 82 -4.87 36.26 23.68
CA LEU A 82 -5.70 35.96 24.84
C LEU A 82 -5.03 34.96 25.80
N GLN A 83 -4.31 33.98 25.24
CA GLN A 83 -3.61 32.96 26.02
C GLN A 83 -2.35 33.54 26.68
N GLY A 84 -1.52 34.28 25.94
CA GLY A 84 -0.32 34.95 26.47
C GLY A 84 -0.62 36.02 27.52
N ALA A 85 -1.77 36.73 27.41
CA ALA A 85 -2.22 37.67 28.43
C ALA A 85 -2.68 36.97 29.73
N SER A 86 -3.26 35.77 29.64
CA SER A 86 -3.58 34.96 30.82
C SER A 86 -2.32 34.46 31.54
N GLU A 87 -1.22 34.24 30.80
CA GLU A 87 0.08 33.80 31.33
C GLU A 87 0.81 34.92 32.07
N SER A 88 0.77 36.16 31.55
CA SER A 88 1.39 37.32 32.21
C SER A 88 0.69 37.70 33.52
N LEU A 89 -0.64 37.55 33.59
CA LEU A 89 -1.42 37.79 34.81
C LEU A 89 -1.14 36.76 35.92
N SER A 90 -0.85 35.51 35.55
CA SER A 90 -0.59 34.41 36.49
C SER A 90 0.78 34.48 37.18
N SER A 91 1.72 35.26 36.64
CA SER A 91 3.07 35.45 37.21
C SER A 91 3.17 36.60 38.21
N SER A 92 2.10 37.38 38.41
CA SER A 92 2.07 38.49 39.36
C SER A 92 1.43 38.09 40.70
N SER A 93 2.24 37.93 41.75
CA SER A 93 1.75 37.74 43.13
C SER A 93 1.23 39.07 43.72
N PRO A 94 0.23 39.05 44.62
CA PRO A 94 -0.51 40.25 45.00
C PRO A 94 0.17 41.00 46.16
N ILE A 95 0.55 42.26 45.93
CA ILE A 95 0.91 43.18 47.02
C ILE A 95 -0.35 43.87 47.55
N SER A 96 -0.41 43.88 48.87
CA SER A 96 -1.51 44.19 49.78
C SER A 96 -1.73 45.68 50.09
N SER A 97 -3.03 46.02 50.21
CA SER A 97 -3.66 46.93 51.20
C SER A 97 -3.84 48.43 50.91
N PRO A 98 -4.90 49.07 51.48
CA PRO A 98 -5.69 50.12 50.82
C PRO A 98 -5.67 51.49 51.54
N ARG A 99 -5.88 52.60 50.82
CA ARG A 99 -6.36 53.88 51.40
C ARG A 99 -7.21 54.71 50.42
N ASP A 100 -8.45 54.89 50.84
CA ASP A 100 -9.48 55.93 50.67
C ASP A 100 -9.63 56.85 49.43
N PRO A 101 -10.87 57.29 49.14
CA PRO A 101 -11.27 57.88 47.86
C PRO A 101 -11.51 59.40 47.94
N LYS A 102 -10.97 60.20 47.02
CA LYS A 102 -11.55 61.51 46.67
C LYS A 102 -11.40 61.85 45.18
N SER A 103 -12.58 62.06 44.59
CA SER A 103 -12.96 62.86 43.42
C SER A 103 -11.86 63.55 42.59
N SER A 104 -11.87 63.36 41.28
CA SER A 104 -12.50 64.32 40.35
C SER A 104 -12.29 63.96 38.87
N SER A 105 -13.33 64.27 38.09
CA SER A 105 -13.35 64.57 36.66
C SER A 105 -12.91 63.51 35.64
N ARG A 106 -13.94 62.97 34.98
CA ARG A 106 -13.94 62.38 33.64
C ARG A 106 -13.01 63.12 32.68
N SER A 107 -12.02 62.40 32.15
CA SER A 107 -11.58 62.55 30.77
C SER A 107 -11.80 61.21 30.07
N ASN A 108 -12.62 61.24 29.01
CA ASN A 108 -12.84 60.11 28.12
C ASN A 108 -11.53 59.83 27.38
N LYS A 109 -10.76 58.87 27.87
CA LYS A 109 -9.79 58.08 27.10
C LYS A 109 -9.88 56.63 27.59
N LYS A 110 -10.74 55.86 26.94
CA LYS A 110 -10.68 54.40 26.93
C LYS A 110 -10.74 53.94 25.47
N ASP A 111 -9.70 54.29 24.74
CA ASP A 111 -9.11 53.41 23.75
C ASP A 111 -7.83 52.91 24.42
N GLU A 112 -7.98 51.88 25.28
CA GLU A 112 -6.84 51.06 25.65
C GLU A 112 -6.65 50.07 24.51
N SER A 113 -5.47 50.13 23.91
CA SER A 113 -4.99 49.22 22.89
C SER A 113 -5.35 47.79 23.26
N ARG A 114 -6.15 47.12 22.42
CA ARG A 114 -5.95 45.68 22.26
C ARG A 114 -4.56 45.55 21.66
N ASP A 115 -3.55 45.40 22.51
CA ASP A 115 -2.18 45.18 22.06
C ASP A 115 -2.22 44.00 21.07
N CYS A 116 -1.93 44.29 19.80
CA CYS A 116 -1.77 43.27 18.78
C CYS A 116 -0.60 42.39 19.22
N TYR A 117 -0.89 41.16 19.61
CA TYR A 117 0.13 40.19 19.95
C TYR A 117 0.62 39.58 18.64
N GLU A 118 1.73 40.11 18.12
CA GLU A 118 2.35 39.65 16.90
C GLU A 118 3.23 38.43 17.18
N ILE A 119 2.99 37.34 16.45
CA ILE A 119 3.74 36.10 16.59
C ILE A 119 4.40 35.70 15.27
N TRP A 120 5.51 34.98 15.36
CA TRP A 120 6.08 34.29 14.21
C TRP A 120 5.21 33.09 13.86
N LYS A 121 4.78 32.99 12.59
CA LYS A 121 4.04 31.83 12.10
C LYS A 121 4.96 30.95 11.27
N GLY A 122 4.58 29.69 11.09
CA GLY A 122 5.34 28.80 10.24
C GLY A 122 4.97 27.34 10.38
N HIS A 123 5.87 26.49 9.87
CA HIS A 123 5.65 25.06 9.73
C HIS A 123 6.92 24.29 10.07
N TYR A 124 6.76 23.05 10.52
CA TYR A 124 7.85 22.09 10.54
C TYR A 124 7.82 21.20 9.31
N PHE A 125 8.98 20.75 8.85
CA PHE A 125 9.14 19.90 7.68
C PHE A 125 9.98 18.66 7.97
N ILE A 126 9.57 17.56 7.36
CA ILE A 126 10.36 16.32 7.30
C ILE A 126 10.76 16.10 5.84
N PHE A 127 12.05 15.92 5.59
CA PHE A 127 12.61 15.64 4.27
C PHE A 127 13.28 14.27 4.28
N LEU A 128 12.98 13.43 3.30
CA LEU A 128 13.72 12.18 3.09
C LEU A 128 15.19 12.42 2.75
N ASP A 129 15.48 13.46 1.97
CA ASP A 129 16.86 13.80 1.56
C ASP A 129 17.65 14.53 2.66
N LYS A 130 17.02 14.84 3.81
CA LYS A 130 17.68 15.39 5.00
C LYS A 130 17.32 14.51 6.22
N PRO A 131 17.98 13.34 6.36
CA PRO A 131 17.65 12.36 7.40
C PRO A 131 17.92 12.90 8.82
N PRO A 132 17.32 12.30 9.87
CA PRO A 132 17.58 12.71 11.25
C PRO A 132 18.99 12.30 11.68
N ARG A 133 19.48 12.82 12.81
CA ARG A 133 20.86 12.55 13.29
C ARG A 133 21.15 11.06 13.46
N ASN A 134 20.13 10.28 13.82
CA ASN A 134 20.18 8.83 13.87
C ASN A 134 19.01 8.26 13.06
N PRO A 135 19.22 7.91 11.78
CA PRO A 135 18.16 7.38 10.94
C PRO A 135 17.49 6.13 11.50
N SER A 136 18.26 5.21 12.10
CA SER A 136 17.72 4.01 12.74
C SER A 136 16.74 4.32 13.89
N ARG A 137 16.89 5.47 14.54
CA ARG A 137 15.98 5.94 15.59
C ARG A 137 14.80 6.77 15.05
N GLY A 138 14.92 7.36 13.87
CA GLY A 138 13.92 8.27 13.30
C GLY A 138 14.02 9.71 13.85
N TRP A 139 13.14 10.59 13.38
CA TRP A 139 13.09 12.00 13.81
C TRP A 139 12.49 12.07 15.21
N VAL A 140 13.30 12.48 16.18
CA VAL A 140 12.88 12.61 17.58
C VAL A 140 12.19 13.95 17.79
N VAL A 141 11.00 13.91 18.36
CA VAL A 141 10.14 15.08 18.59
C VAL A 141 9.91 15.29 20.08
N GLY A 142 10.00 16.54 20.54
CA GLY A 142 9.70 16.91 21.92
C GLY A 142 10.19 18.30 22.29
N ALA A 143 10.29 18.55 23.60
CA ALA A 143 10.83 19.80 24.13
C ALA A 143 12.36 19.90 23.95
N LEU A 144 12.91 21.12 23.91
CA LEU A 144 14.34 21.39 23.73
C LEU A 144 15.22 20.57 24.69
N ARG A 145 16.37 20.13 24.18
CA ARG A 145 17.36 19.34 24.90
C ARG A 145 18.75 19.86 24.61
N ASP A 146 19.61 19.72 25.61
CA ASP A 146 21.03 20.04 25.48
C ASP A 146 21.79 18.94 24.75
N ALA A 147 22.95 19.31 24.19
CA ALA A 147 23.88 18.37 23.61
C ALA A 147 24.31 17.31 24.65
N PRO A 148 24.59 16.06 24.23
CA PRO A 148 24.59 15.55 22.85
C PRO A 148 23.20 15.12 22.34
N HIS A 149 22.17 15.18 23.18
CA HIS A 149 20.88 14.52 22.96
C HIS A 149 19.80 15.42 22.33
N LEU A 150 20.19 16.21 21.33
CA LEU A 150 19.29 17.12 20.61
C LEU A 150 18.12 16.36 19.98
N ASN A 151 16.93 16.97 20.03
CA ASN A 151 15.78 16.52 19.25
C ASN A 151 15.88 17.04 17.82
N ASP A 152 15.31 16.30 16.86
CA ASP A 152 15.25 16.73 15.47
C ASP A 152 14.15 17.76 15.24
N ILE A 153 13.02 17.61 15.93
CA ILE A 153 11.90 18.56 15.91
C ILE A 153 11.65 19.06 17.33
N VAL A 154 11.98 20.33 17.56
CA VAL A 154 11.78 21.02 18.84
C VAL A 154 10.41 21.71 18.84
N LEU A 155 9.48 21.20 19.65
CA LEU A 155 8.11 21.72 19.75
C LEU A 155 7.97 22.89 20.72
N CYS A 156 8.81 22.92 21.77
CA CYS A 156 8.79 23.97 22.79
C CYS A 156 10.13 24.03 23.53
N LEU A 157 10.47 25.18 24.11
CA LEU A 157 11.74 25.38 24.83
C LEU A 157 11.73 24.78 26.25
N HIS A 158 10.59 24.88 26.95
CA HIS A 158 10.51 24.53 28.37
C HIS A 158 10.09 23.07 28.59
N SER A 159 10.97 22.28 29.18
CA SER A 159 10.63 20.98 29.78
C SER A 159 11.12 20.92 31.22
N GLY A 160 10.33 21.46 32.14
CA GLY A 160 10.60 21.52 33.58
C GLY A 160 9.31 21.74 34.38
N ASN A 161 9.42 21.92 35.70
CA ASN A 161 8.35 21.78 36.70
C ASN A 161 7.00 22.48 36.43
N ASP A 162 6.92 23.46 35.52
CA ASP A 162 5.65 24.06 35.11
C ASP A 162 4.89 23.32 34.00
N LYS A 163 5.47 22.32 33.32
CA LYS A 163 4.83 21.49 32.26
C LYS A 163 3.74 22.23 31.48
N MET A 164 4.02 23.45 31.05
CA MET A 164 3.03 24.40 30.55
C MET A 164 2.15 23.75 29.48
N TYR A 165 2.80 23.13 28.48
CA TYR A 165 2.15 22.40 27.40
C TYR A 165 2.07 20.88 27.61
N LYS A 166 2.55 20.37 28.75
CA LYS A 166 2.64 18.93 29.09
C LYS A 166 3.40 18.08 28.07
N VAL A 167 4.26 18.69 27.26
CA VAL A 167 5.17 18.03 26.31
C VAL A 167 6.39 17.49 27.05
N ARG A 168 6.82 16.26 26.72
CA ARG A 168 8.04 15.67 27.29
C ARG A 168 9.27 16.03 26.44
N ARG A 169 10.47 15.95 27.04
CA ARG A 169 11.75 16.04 26.29
C ARG A 169 11.81 15.07 25.12
N ASN A 170 11.37 13.82 25.34
CA ASN A 170 11.28 12.79 24.32
C ASN A 170 9.80 12.40 24.20
N GLN A 171 9.05 13.09 23.35
CA GLN A 171 7.62 12.88 23.23
C GLN A 171 7.32 11.70 22.29
N ALA A 172 7.77 11.80 21.05
CA ALA A 172 7.47 10.84 19.98
C ALA A 172 8.62 10.73 18.98
N ILE A 173 8.53 9.73 18.12
CA ILE A 173 9.42 9.49 16.99
C ILE A 173 8.58 9.46 15.72
N PHE A 174 9.00 10.19 14.69
CA PHE A 174 8.57 9.91 13.32
C PHE A 174 9.56 8.97 12.64
N GLN A 175 9.05 8.00 11.87
CA GLN A 175 9.89 7.07 11.12
C GLN A 175 9.20 6.60 9.85
N ILE A 176 10.02 6.25 8.85
CA ILE A 176 9.61 5.54 7.63
C ILE A 176 10.35 4.21 7.61
N ASP A 177 9.66 3.12 7.31
CA ASP A 177 10.22 1.77 7.31
C ASP A 177 9.75 0.95 6.09
N GLU A 178 9.80 -0.38 6.15
CA GLU A 178 9.36 -1.26 5.07
C GLU A 178 7.88 -1.09 4.69
N THR A 179 7.06 -0.53 5.60
CA THR A 179 5.67 -0.18 5.30
C THR A 179 5.56 1.07 4.45
N SER A 180 6.67 1.79 4.22
CA SER A 180 6.85 3.04 3.46
C SER A 180 5.99 4.24 3.88
N PHE A 181 5.07 4.05 4.82
CA PHE A 181 4.31 5.14 5.38
C PHE A 181 5.21 5.91 6.34
N VAL A 182 4.95 7.21 6.45
CA VAL A 182 5.40 7.93 7.64
C VAL A 182 4.58 7.39 8.80
N SER A 183 5.24 7.13 9.92
CA SER A 183 4.59 6.67 11.14
C SER A 183 5.01 7.52 12.31
N VAL A 184 4.16 7.57 13.34
CA VAL A 184 4.46 8.17 14.63
C VAL A 184 4.38 7.12 15.72
N GLN A 185 5.34 7.14 16.64
CA GLN A 185 5.33 6.27 17.81
C GLN A 185 5.68 7.09 19.06
N PRO A 186 4.92 6.95 20.16
CA PRO A 186 5.31 7.55 21.44
C PRO A 186 6.59 6.87 21.95
N ILE A 187 7.56 7.65 22.45
CA ILE A 187 8.82 7.08 22.98
C ILE A 187 8.59 6.28 24.27
N THR A 188 7.56 6.66 25.04
CA THR A 188 7.19 5.98 26.28
C THR A 188 5.67 5.89 26.39
N SER A 189 5.16 4.89 27.11
CA SER A 189 3.73 4.77 27.43
C SER A 189 3.16 5.98 28.22
N LYS A 190 4.05 6.78 28.83
CA LYS A 190 3.72 8.03 29.55
C LYS A 190 3.66 9.25 28.63
N SER A 191 4.08 9.14 27.38
CA SER A 191 3.95 10.21 26.38
C SER A 191 2.49 10.30 25.94
N ALA A 192 1.83 11.42 26.25
CA ALA A 192 0.46 11.68 25.81
C ALA A 192 0.48 12.16 24.35
N THR A 193 0.70 11.23 23.42
CA THR A 193 0.60 11.49 21.97
C THR A 193 -0.75 11.00 21.48
N LYS A 194 -1.45 11.85 20.73
CA LYS A 194 -2.74 11.50 20.11
C LYS A 194 -2.69 11.70 18.61
N VAL A 195 -3.44 10.88 17.89
CA VAL A 195 -3.67 11.01 16.44
C VAL A 195 -5.18 11.00 16.22
N ASN A 196 -5.72 12.05 15.61
CA ASN A 196 -7.16 12.27 15.43
C ASN A 196 -7.97 12.13 16.73
N GLY A 197 -7.39 12.60 17.86
CA GLY A 197 -8.00 12.51 19.19
C GLY A 197 -7.72 11.21 19.95
N ASP A 198 -7.33 10.14 19.28
CA ASP A 198 -7.04 8.84 19.91
C ASP A 198 -5.63 8.83 20.51
N LYS A 199 -5.51 8.49 21.80
CA LYS A 199 -4.20 8.26 22.42
C LYS A 199 -3.57 6.99 21.86
N ILE A 200 -2.36 7.10 21.34
CA ILE A 200 -1.59 5.95 20.83
C ILE A 200 -0.62 5.40 21.88
N SER A 201 -0.50 4.08 21.97
CA SER A 201 0.52 3.37 22.76
C SER A 201 1.68 2.87 21.90
N ASP A 202 1.37 2.55 20.64
CA ASP A 202 2.27 1.90 19.70
C ASP A 202 2.39 2.72 18.42
N LYS A 203 3.19 2.20 17.47
CA LYS A 203 3.36 2.79 16.14
C LYS A 203 2.00 2.95 15.44
N ARG A 204 1.74 4.14 14.92
CA ARG A 204 0.60 4.44 14.04
C ARG A 204 1.11 5.01 12.72
N VAL A 205 0.71 4.39 11.60
CA VAL A 205 1.05 4.89 10.26
C VAL A 205 0.11 6.01 9.84
N PHE A 206 0.60 6.92 9.01
CA PHE A 206 -0.20 7.94 8.34
C PHE A 206 -0.61 7.44 6.97
N ASN A 207 -1.76 6.78 6.92
CA ASN A 207 -2.36 6.28 5.68
C ASN A 207 -3.40 7.24 5.07
N GLN A 208 -3.47 8.47 5.58
CA GLN A 208 -4.34 9.56 5.12
C GLN A 208 -3.47 10.76 4.71
N SER A 209 -3.98 11.62 3.82
CA SER A 209 -3.25 12.79 3.30
C SER A 209 -3.02 13.84 4.38
N SER A 210 -3.93 13.91 5.35
CA SER A 210 -3.82 14.73 6.54
C SER A 210 -4.32 13.99 7.78
N ALA A 211 -3.79 14.38 8.94
CA ALA A 211 -4.30 13.98 10.25
C ALA A 211 -4.06 15.09 11.28
N GLN A 212 -4.73 15.01 12.42
CA GLN A 212 -4.43 15.84 13.59
C GLN A 212 -3.52 15.08 14.55
N LEU A 213 -2.47 15.73 15.00
CA LEU A 213 -1.56 15.25 16.03
C LEU A 213 -1.66 16.12 17.27
N ALA A 214 -1.66 15.49 18.44
CA ALA A 214 -1.51 16.21 19.69
C ALA A 214 -0.33 15.67 20.49
N PHE A 215 0.54 16.57 20.93
CA PHE A 215 1.66 16.31 21.81
C PHE A 215 1.43 17.08 23.11
N GLY A 216 0.93 16.41 24.15
CA GLY A 216 0.46 17.12 25.33
C GLY A 216 -0.77 17.97 24.99
N SER A 217 -0.67 19.29 25.14
CA SER A 217 -1.71 20.24 24.74
C SER A 217 -1.46 20.93 23.38
N LEU A 218 -0.28 20.70 22.78
CA LEU A 218 0.05 21.26 21.46
C LEU A 218 -0.58 20.42 20.36
N CYS A 219 -1.43 21.02 19.53
CA CYS A 219 -2.09 20.39 18.40
C CYS A 219 -1.49 20.86 17.08
N TYR A 220 -1.23 19.91 16.18
CA TYR A 220 -0.65 20.13 14.87
C TYR A 220 -1.47 19.38 13.82
N ARG A 221 -1.58 19.96 12.63
CA ARG A 221 -2.01 19.27 11.42
C ARG A 221 -0.78 18.67 10.76
N ILE A 222 -0.77 17.36 10.54
CA ILE A 222 0.25 16.69 9.74
C ILE A 222 -0.31 16.44 8.35
N GLU A 223 0.45 16.77 7.32
CA GLU A 223 0.03 16.61 5.92
C GLU A 223 1.18 16.07 5.08
N TYR A 224 0.86 15.17 4.15
CA TYR A 224 1.79 14.83 3.07
C TYR A 224 1.95 16.04 2.15
N ALA A 225 3.19 16.49 1.97
CA ALA A 225 3.48 17.62 1.10
C ALA A 225 3.40 17.23 -0.38
N ARG A 226 3.31 18.23 -1.26
CA ARG A 226 3.19 18.05 -2.71
C ARG A 226 4.22 17.10 -3.32
N ALA A 227 5.48 17.16 -2.89
CA ALA A 227 6.52 16.28 -3.42
C ALA A 227 6.29 14.80 -3.11
N SER A 228 5.50 14.44 -2.11
CA SER A 228 5.12 13.04 -1.82
C SER A 228 4.17 12.45 -2.86
N TYR A 229 3.54 13.30 -3.68
CA TYR A 229 2.64 12.92 -4.77
C TYR A 229 3.33 12.92 -6.13
N ALA A 230 4.61 13.28 -6.19
CA ALA A 230 5.39 13.23 -7.41
C ALA A 230 5.83 11.80 -7.77
N ASP A 231 5.98 11.53 -9.07
CA ASP A 231 6.36 10.20 -9.60
C ASP A 231 7.71 9.70 -9.06
N ASP A 232 8.57 10.59 -8.57
CA ASP A 232 9.87 10.26 -8.00
C ASP A 232 9.81 9.81 -6.52
N TYR A 233 8.68 10.00 -5.83
CA TYR A 233 8.55 9.69 -4.40
C TYR A 233 8.95 8.26 -4.03
N PRO A 234 8.53 7.20 -4.76
CA PRO A 234 9.00 5.84 -4.51
C PRO A 234 10.53 5.71 -4.59
N ASN A 235 11.19 6.44 -5.49
CA ASN A 235 12.65 6.42 -5.59
C ASN A 235 13.31 7.09 -4.38
N ARG A 236 12.74 8.19 -3.86
CA ARG A 236 13.25 8.86 -2.65
C ARG A 236 13.12 7.96 -1.42
N VAL A 237 11.97 7.29 -1.26
CA VAL A 237 11.76 6.32 -0.18
C VAL A 237 12.73 5.15 -0.31
N GLN A 238 12.90 4.59 -1.52
CA GLN A 238 13.85 3.48 -1.75
C GLN A 238 15.28 3.87 -1.35
N ARG A 239 15.70 5.08 -1.75
CA ARG A 239 17.02 5.62 -1.43
C ARG A 239 17.20 5.75 0.07
N TYR A 240 16.25 6.38 0.77
CA TYR A 240 16.29 6.53 2.22
C TYR A 240 16.37 5.18 2.94
N LEU A 241 15.50 4.23 2.58
CA LEU A 241 15.48 2.89 3.18
C LEU A 241 16.81 2.15 2.98
N LYS A 242 17.36 2.20 1.77
CA LYS A 242 18.60 1.52 1.42
C LYS A 242 19.82 2.17 2.09
N GLU A 243 19.97 3.48 1.94
CA GLU A 243 21.18 4.21 2.35
C GLU A 243 21.24 4.47 3.86
N HIS A 244 20.09 4.64 4.52
CA HIS A 244 20.05 5.04 5.92
C HIS A 244 19.53 3.95 6.88
N LEU A 245 18.71 3.02 6.39
CA LEU A 245 18.14 1.95 7.22
C LEU A 245 18.65 0.55 6.84
N ASN A 246 19.46 0.43 5.78
CA ASN A 246 19.91 -0.85 5.22
C ASN A 246 18.75 -1.81 4.89
N ILE A 247 17.59 -1.24 4.53
CA ILE A 247 16.39 -1.96 4.11
C ILE A 247 16.37 -2.00 2.58
N HIS A 248 16.52 -3.20 2.02
CA HIS A 248 16.43 -3.42 0.58
C HIS A 248 14.98 -3.69 0.17
N THR A 249 14.41 -2.79 -0.65
CA THR A 249 13.06 -2.95 -1.22
C THR A 249 13.07 -2.60 -2.71
N THR A 250 12.11 -3.13 -3.47
CA THR A 250 11.97 -2.83 -4.91
C THR A 250 11.06 -1.63 -5.12
N LEU A 251 11.21 -0.93 -6.24
CA LEU A 251 10.25 0.11 -6.64
C LEU A 251 8.84 -0.45 -6.84
N LEU A 252 8.71 -1.74 -7.17
CA LEU A 252 7.42 -2.42 -7.27
C LEU A 252 6.74 -2.58 -5.90
N ASN A 253 7.51 -2.93 -4.86
CA ASN A 253 7.03 -2.91 -3.47
C ASN A 253 6.60 -1.50 -3.08
N LEU A 254 7.32 -0.48 -3.59
CA LEU A 254 7.06 0.91 -3.30
C LEU A 254 5.94 1.54 -4.16
N SER A 255 5.60 1.01 -5.32
CA SER A 255 4.51 1.53 -6.15
C SER A 255 3.11 1.21 -5.58
N LEU A 256 3.03 0.25 -4.66
CA LEU A 256 1.83 -0.02 -3.88
C LEU A 256 1.71 0.86 -2.63
N THR A 257 2.72 1.68 -2.37
CA THR A 257 2.72 2.51 -1.18
C THR A 257 1.74 3.61 -1.44
N PRO A 258 0.69 3.74 -0.62
CA PRO A 258 -0.25 4.81 -0.82
C PRO A 258 0.55 6.08 -0.66
N THR A 259 0.69 6.83 -1.75
CA THR A 259 0.50 8.24 -1.57
C THR A 259 -0.95 8.37 -1.10
N PRO A 260 -1.18 8.81 0.14
CA PRO A 260 -2.54 8.88 0.65
C PRO A 260 -3.41 9.72 -0.27
N SER A 261 -4.71 9.46 -0.37
CA SER A 261 -5.53 10.27 -1.29
C SER A 261 -5.60 11.72 -0.84
N GLU A 262 -5.26 12.67 -1.72
CA GLU A 262 -5.45 14.12 -1.47
C GLU A 262 -6.94 14.43 -1.19
N ASN A 263 -7.84 13.69 -1.86
CA ASN A 263 -9.28 13.83 -1.68
C ASN A 263 -9.75 13.01 -0.48
N SER A 264 -10.84 13.46 0.17
CA SER A 264 -11.41 12.89 1.39
C SER A 264 -11.24 11.36 1.51
N PRO A 265 -10.49 10.85 2.51
CA PRO A 265 -10.13 9.45 2.57
C PRO A 265 -11.39 8.59 2.78
N ILE A 266 -11.64 7.66 1.86
CA ILE A 266 -12.74 6.70 2.02
C ILE A 266 -12.27 5.63 2.99
N THR A 267 -12.93 5.54 4.14
CA THR A 267 -12.64 4.54 5.18
C THR A 267 -13.78 3.54 5.25
N ILE A 268 -13.46 2.25 5.15
CA ILE A 268 -14.40 1.13 5.26
C ILE A 268 -13.93 0.25 6.42
N GLY A 269 -14.68 0.28 7.54
CA GLY A 269 -14.22 -0.33 8.78
C GLY A 269 -12.90 0.27 9.26
N GLN A 270 -11.86 -0.56 9.42
CA GLN A 270 -10.50 -0.13 9.79
C GLN A 270 -9.60 0.21 8.59
N TRP A 271 -10.11 0.10 7.36
CA TRP A 271 -9.33 0.18 6.14
C TRP A 271 -9.52 1.51 5.43
N THR A 272 -8.43 2.25 5.26
CA THR A 272 -8.39 3.48 4.45
C THR A 272 -8.02 3.13 3.02
N ILE A 273 -8.90 3.44 2.06
CA ILE A 273 -8.64 3.24 0.64
C ILE A 273 -7.59 4.24 0.16
N SER A 274 -6.58 3.72 -0.51
CA SER A 274 -5.52 4.48 -1.15
C SER A 274 -5.99 4.99 -2.50
N ALA A 275 -5.50 6.15 -2.97
CA ALA A 275 -5.96 6.72 -4.24
C ALA A 275 -5.77 5.71 -5.40
N GLY A 276 -6.84 5.43 -6.15
CA GLY A 276 -6.82 4.59 -7.34
C GLY A 276 -7.67 3.31 -7.26
N THR A 277 -8.31 2.97 -8.37
CA THR A 277 -8.89 1.64 -8.62
C THR A 277 -7.82 0.79 -9.29
N ILE A 278 -7.40 -0.33 -8.68
CA ILE A 278 -6.40 -1.24 -9.28
C ILE A 278 -7.02 -1.97 -10.47
N GLY A 279 -8.31 -2.32 -10.36
CA GLY A 279 -9.01 -3.07 -11.39
C GLY A 279 -10.51 -2.88 -11.30
N LYS A 280 -11.13 -2.67 -12.46
CA LYS A 280 -12.58 -2.72 -12.65
C LYS A 280 -12.88 -3.90 -13.57
N GLY A 281 -13.55 -4.92 -13.05
CA GLY A 281 -13.89 -6.13 -13.79
C GLY A 281 -15.38 -6.46 -13.71
N ALA A 282 -15.78 -7.56 -14.35
CA ALA A 282 -17.15 -8.08 -14.27
C ALA A 282 -17.56 -8.48 -12.84
N SER A 283 -16.58 -8.79 -11.99
CA SER A 283 -16.77 -9.24 -10.60
C SER A 283 -16.75 -8.10 -9.56
N GLY A 284 -16.55 -6.84 -9.99
CA GLY A 284 -16.56 -5.68 -9.10
C GLY A 284 -15.36 -4.74 -9.26
N MET A 285 -15.17 -3.87 -8.27
CA MET A 285 -14.09 -2.89 -8.22
C MET A 285 -13.11 -3.26 -7.10
N VAL A 286 -11.82 -3.30 -7.42
CA VAL A 286 -10.76 -3.62 -6.46
C VAL A 286 -9.87 -2.40 -6.21
N SER A 287 -9.66 -2.08 -4.94
CA SER A 287 -8.79 -0.98 -4.48
C SER A 287 -7.76 -1.50 -3.48
N ILE A 288 -6.60 -0.83 -3.38
CA ILE A 288 -5.67 -1.06 -2.26
C ILE A 288 -6.21 -0.30 -1.05
N ALA A 289 -6.22 -0.95 0.09
CA ALA A 289 -6.48 -0.29 1.36
C ALA A 289 -5.42 -0.64 2.40
N SER A 290 -5.31 0.20 3.43
CA SER A 290 -4.39 -0.03 4.55
C SER A 290 -5.04 0.34 5.89
N ASN A 291 -4.60 -0.30 6.97
CA ASN A 291 -5.02 0.06 8.32
C ASN A 291 -3.97 0.95 9.02
N VAL A 292 -4.27 1.33 10.26
CA VAL A 292 -3.43 2.22 11.07
C VAL A 292 -2.10 1.58 11.52
N GLN A 293 -1.93 0.28 11.32
CA GLN A 293 -0.68 -0.46 11.56
C GLN A 293 0.19 -0.57 10.29
N GLY A 294 -0.33 -0.20 9.12
CA GLY A 294 0.36 -0.32 7.83
C GLY A 294 0.17 -1.66 7.12
N GLN A 295 -0.72 -2.53 7.62
CA GLN A 295 -1.14 -3.73 6.89
C GLN A 295 -1.88 -3.32 5.62
N ARG A 296 -1.60 -4.02 4.51
CA ARG A 296 -2.18 -3.74 3.20
C ARG A 296 -3.05 -4.89 2.74
N VAL A 297 -4.19 -4.53 2.16
CA VAL A 297 -5.19 -5.48 1.67
C VAL A 297 -5.71 -5.05 0.31
N ALA A 298 -6.18 -6.01 -0.46
CA ALA A 298 -7.04 -5.77 -1.61
C ALA A 298 -8.49 -5.71 -1.11
N LEU A 299 -9.17 -4.61 -1.40
CA LEU A 299 -10.56 -4.38 -1.01
C LEU A 299 -11.44 -4.50 -2.26
N LYS A 300 -12.24 -5.57 -2.34
CA LYS A 300 -13.13 -5.83 -3.48
C LYS A 300 -14.57 -5.43 -3.14
N ARG A 301 -15.06 -4.40 -3.80
CA ARG A 301 -16.46 -3.94 -3.69
C ARG A 301 -17.34 -4.72 -4.65
N VAL A 302 -18.36 -5.37 -4.10
CA VAL A 302 -19.39 -6.10 -4.85
C VAL A 302 -20.75 -5.49 -4.54
N GLN A 303 -21.43 -5.05 -5.61
CA GLN A 303 -22.80 -4.56 -5.51
C GLN A 303 -23.73 -5.76 -5.35
N VAL A 304 -24.42 -5.84 -4.23
CA VAL A 304 -25.29 -6.99 -3.91
C VAL A 304 -26.51 -7.08 -4.84
N GLY A 305 -27.03 -5.92 -5.29
CA GLY A 305 -28.14 -5.83 -6.24
C GLY A 305 -29.28 -6.82 -5.94
N ARG A 306 -29.69 -7.58 -6.97
CA ARG A 306 -30.75 -8.61 -6.86
C ARG A 306 -30.25 -10.02 -6.52
N ASP A 307 -28.94 -10.26 -6.48
CA ASP A 307 -28.36 -11.61 -6.39
C ASP A 307 -27.55 -11.82 -5.10
N ARG A 308 -28.24 -11.66 -3.97
CA ARG A 308 -27.71 -11.92 -2.62
C ARG A 308 -27.17 -13.34 -2.47
N GLU A 309 -27.83 -14.29 -3.12
CA GLU A 309 -27.48 -15.70 -3.03
C GLU A 309 -26.13 -15.99 -3.69
N ARG A 310 -25.85 -15.39 -4.86
CA ARG A 310 -24.53 -15.48 -5.48
C ARG A 310 -23.44 -14.90 -4.58
N VAL A 311 -23.65 -13.72 -4.01
CA VAL A 311 -22.66 -13.09 -3.10
C VAL A 311 -22.40 -13.96 -1.87
N ARG A 312 -23.45 -14.53 -1.28
CA ARG A 312 -23.34 -15.47 -0.15
C ARG A 312 -22.56 -16.74 -0.53
N LYS A 313 -22.82 -17.32 -1.70
CA LYS A 313 -22.07 -18.49 -2.20
C LYS A 313 -20.59 -18.19 -2.41
N VAL A 314 -20.27 -17.02 -2.98
CA VAL A 314 -18.89 -16.56 -3.12
C VAL A 314 -18.24 -16.36 -1.75
N GLN A 315 -18.94 -15.74 -0.79
CA GLN A 315 -18.44 -15.57 0.57
C GLN A 315 -18.08 -16.93 1.24
N ILE A 316 -19.01 -17.88 1.28
CA ILE A 316 -18.80 -19.20 1.91
C ILE A 316 -17.59 -19.92 1.30
N LYS A 317 -17.47 -19.84 -0.04
CA LYS A 317 -16.34 -20.41 -0.78
C LYS A 317 -15.01 -19.78 -0.36
N LEU A 318 -14.95 -18.45 -0.34
CA LEU A 318 -13.73 -17.71 0.04
C LEU A 318 -13.35 -17.96 1.50
N GLU A 319 -14.32 -18.03 2.42
CA GLU A 319 -14.10 -18.40 3.83
C GLU A 319 -13.54 -19.82 3.96
N THR A 320 -14.10 -20.78 3.23
CA THR A 320 -13.66 -22.19 3.22
C THR A 320 -12.21 -22.31 2.73
N LEU A 321 -11.90 -21.68 1.59
CA LEU A 321 -10.55 -21.69 1.02
C LEU A 321 -9.53 -20.97 1.91
N ALA A 322 -9.92 -19.86 2.55
CA ALA A 322 -9.07 -19.16 3.52
C ALA A 322 -8.73 -20.06 4.73
N ALA A 323 -9.72 -20.77 5.28
CA ALA A 323 -9.53 -21.69 6.41
C ALA A 323 -8.62 -22.87 6.04
N LEU A 324 -8.81 -23.47 4.87
CA LEU A 324 -7.94 -24.54 4.35
C LEU A 324 -6.50 -24.05 4.15
N SER A 325 -6.34 -22.86 3.58
CA SER A 325 -5.01 -22.28 3.31
C SER A 325 -4.24 -22.01 4.61
N LEU A 326 -4.92 -21.48 5.63
CA LEU A 326 -4.35 -21.31 6.98
C LEU A 326 -3.95 -22.63 7.62
N LYS A 327 -4.82 -23.65 7.54
CA LYS A 327 -4.61 -24.96 8.15
C LYS A 327 -3.36 -25.67 7.61
N GLU A 328 -3.11 -25.56 6.32
CA GLU A 328 -1.99 -26.25 5.65
C GLU A 328 -0.79 -25.32 5.35
N ASN A 329 -0.82 -24.09 5.87
CA ASN A 329 0.20 -23.07 5.67
C ASN A 329 0.48 -22.77 4.18
N GLU A 330 -0.58 -22.73 3.37
CA GLU A 330 -0.51 -22.32 1.97
C GLU A 330 -0.61 -20.79 1.85
N ASN A 331 0.37 -20.19 1.20
CA ASN A 331 0.53 -18.74 1.09
C ASN A 331 0.49 -18.21 -0.35
N ARG A 332 0.27 -19.09 -1.34
CA ARG A 332 0.15 -18.76 -2.76
C ARG A 332 -1.29 -18.55 -3.23
N LEU A 333 -2.26 -18.48 -2.31
CA LEU A 333 -3.65 -18.12 -2.63
C LEU A 333 -4.02 -16.76 -2.00
N LEU A 334 -4.85 -16.00 -2.71
CA LEU A 334 -5.52 -14.84 -2.15
C LEU A 334 -6.55 -15.32 -1.12
N ARG A 335 -6.44 -14.84 0.12
CA ARG A 335 -7.29 -15.25 1.24
C ARG A 335 -8.20 -14.12 1.66
N LEU A 336 -9.43 -14.49 2.00
CA LEU A 336 -10.37 -13.60 2.66
C LEU A 336 -9.95 -13.40 4.12
N ILE A 337 -9.95 -12.15 4.57
CA ILE A 337 -9.65 -11.75 5.94
C ILE A 337 -10.94 -11.41 6.68
N GLU A 338 -11.76 -10.57 6.09
CA GLU A 338 -13.07 -10.21 6.65
C GLU A 338 -14.03 -9.76 5.53
N VAL A 339 -15.32 -9.77 5.86
CA VAL A 339 -16.39 -9.27 5.01
C VAL A 339 -17.04 -8.10 5.73
N ILE A 340 -17.03 -6.93 5.10
CA ILE A 340 -17.65 -5.72 5.63
C ILE A 340 -18.92 -5.45 4.83
N THR A 341 -20.03 -5.27 5.52
CA THR A 341 -21.33 -4.97 4.93
C THR A 341 -21.79 -3.60 5.42
N ASP A 342 -22.28 -2.75 4.52
CA ASP A 342 -22.74 -1.41 4.87
C ASP A 342 -24.01 -1.37 5.74
N ASP A 343 -24.60 -2.51 6.11
CA ASP A 343 -25.82 -2.50 6.91
C ASP A 343 -26.06 -3.74 7.80
N VAL A 344 -26.09 -3.53 9.11
CA VAL A 344 -26.44 -4.55 10.11
C VAL A 344 -27.94 -4.52 10.45
N ARG A 345 -28.73 -3.52 9.99
CA ARG A 345 -30.14 -3.35 10.40
C ARG A 345 -31.15 -2.92 9.35
N SER A 346 -30.79 -2.49 8.14
CA SER A 346 -31.77 -2.00 7.17
C SER A 346 -32.05 -2.96 6.01
N THR A 347 -33.31 -2.94 5.61
CA THR A 347 -33.94 -3.63 4.48
C THR A 347 -33.48 -3.14 3.10
N ASN A 348 -32.34 -2.45 2.99
CA ASN A 348 -31.90 -1.83 1.73
C ASN A 348 -31.38 -2.84 0.70
N ARG A 349 -31.89 -2.71 -0.53
CA ARG A 349 -31.55 -3.53 -1.71
C ARG A 349 -30.25 -3.11 -2.42
N ILE A 350 -29.52 -2.14 -1.87
CA ILE A 350 -28.34 -1.49 -2.46
C ILE A 350 -27.14 -1.58 -1.49
N ALA A 351 -27.14 -2.50 -0.52
CA ALA A 351 -25.99 -2.66 0.37
C ALA A 351 -24.78 -3.14 -0.45
N ASP A 352 -23.65 -2.44 -0.36
CA ASP A 352 -22.39 -2.93 -0.90
C ASP A 352 -21.78 -3.96 0.08
N VAL A 353 -21.16 -5.00 -0.47
CA VAL A 353 -20.37 -5.97 0.27
C VAL A 353 -18.91 -5.77 -0.12
N TRP A 354 -18.06 -5.69 0.89
CA TRP A 354 -16.64 -5.49 0.74
C TRP A 354 -15.90 -6.73 1.23
N PHE A 355 -15.21 -7.40 0.32
CA PHE A 355 -14.30 -8.50 0.65
C PHE A 355 -12.91 -7.91 0.90
N VAL A 356 -12.42 -8.05 2.14
CA VAL A 356 -11.06 -7.68 2.52
C VAL A 356 -10.15 -8.88 2.29
N GLN A 357 -9.18 -8.76 1.40
CA GLN A 357 -8.38 -9.90 0.95
C GLN A 357 -6.88 -9.64 1.06
N GLU A 358 -6.11 -10.66 1.40
CA GLU A 358 -4.65 -10.60 1.48
C GLU A 358 -3.98 -11.82 0.81
N PRO A 359 -2.78 -11.66 0.24
CA PRO A 359 -2.00 -10.43 0.10
C PRO A 359 -2.52 -9.48 -0.97
N ALA A 360 -2.22 -8.18 -0.83
CA ALA A 360 -2.31 -7.24 -1.94
C ALA A 360 -1.18 -7.52 -2.97
N ALA A 361 -1.54 -8.03 -4.15
CA ALA A 361 -0.59 -8.21 -5.24
C ALA A 361 -0.16 -6.85 -5.82
N GLN A 362 1.14 -6.72 -6.13
CA GLN A 362 1.72 -5.45 -6.61
C GLN A 362 1.50 -5.24 -8.09
N GLU A 363 1.62 -6.31 -8.83
CA GLU A 363 1.42 -6.38 -10.26
C GLU A 363 0.77 -7.72 -10.58
N ILE A 364 0.09 -7.79 -11.71
CA ILE A 364 -0.45 -9.03 -12.25
C ILE A 364 0.38 -9.47 -13.46
N LEU A 365 0.49 -10.77 -13.69
CA LEU A 365 1.31 -11.36 -14.74
C LEU A 365 0.96 -10.81 -16.13
N SER A 366 -0.30 -10.46 -16.39
CA SER A 366 -0.71 -9.83 -17.66
C SER A 366 -0.01 -8.49 -17.93
N THR A 367 0.17 -7.66 -16.90
CA THR A 367 0.86 -6.36 -17.01
C THR A 367 2.36 -6.58 -17.23
N ALA A 368 2.95 -7.52 -16.49
CA ALA A 368 4.35 -7.92 -16.65
C ALA A 368 4.67 -8.43 -18.06
N LEU A 369 3.80 -9.28 -18.63
CA LEU A 369 3.90 -9.75 -20.02
C LEU A 369 3.85 -8.59 -21.02
N THR A 370 2.90 -7.67 -20.84
CA THR A 370 2.71 -6.49 -21.72
C THR A 370 3.93 -5.58 -21.72
N ARG A 371 4.52 -5.34 -20.53
CA ARG A 371 5.76 -4.56 -20.34
C ARG A 371 6.99 -5.25 -20.92
N GLY A 372 6.87 -6.50 -21.35
CA GLY A 372 7.95 -7.24 -21.96
C GLY A 372 8.93 -7.84 -20.95
N LEU A 373 8.50 -8.09 -19.71
CA LEU A 373 9.33 -8.73 -18.69
C LEU A 373 9.88 -10.10 -19.12
N PHE A 374 9.22 -10.72 -20.10
CA PHE A 374 9.58 -11.99 -20.70
C PHE A 374 10.08 -11.86 -22.16
N LYS A 375 10.41 -10.64 -22.63
CA LYS A 375 10.94 -10.41 -23.99
C LYS A 375 12.47 -10.51 -23.99
N GLN A 376 12.99 -11.48 -24.75
CA GLN A 376 14.41 -11.74 -25.09
C GLN A 376 15.27 -12.47 -24.03
N GLY A 377 16.18 -13.34 -24.51
CA GLY A 377 17.29 -13.95 -23.75
C GLY A 377 17.07 -15.37 -23.18
N HIS A 378 18.17 -16.10 -22.96
CA HIS A 378 18.18 -17.41 -22.29
C HIS A 378 17.73 -17.33 -20.81
N GLU A 379 17.87 -16.15 -20.19
CA GLU A 379 17.54 -15.89 -18.79
C GLU A 379 16.04 -16.00 -18.48
N ARG A 380 15.18 -16.00 -19.50
CA ARG A 380 13.73 -16.15 -19.35
C ARG A 380 13.31 -17.54 -18.87
N ILE A 381 13.99 -18.60 -19.33
CA ILE A 381 13.57 -19.98 -19.06
C ILE A 381 13.61 -20.31 -17.56
N PRO A 382 14.66 -19.95 -16.80
CA PRO A 382 14.65 -20.05 -15.35
C PRO A 382 13.48 -19.31 -14.70
N ILE A 383 13.20 -18.06 -15.11
CA ILE A 383 12.09 -17.26 -14.58
C ILE A 383 10.75 -17.94 -14.80
N VAL A 384 10.50 -18.41 -16.03
CA VAL A 384 9.28 -19.15 -16.38
C VAL A 384 9.15 -20.40 -15.53
N THR A 385 10.24 -21.14 -15.35
CA THR A 385 10.24 -22.39 -14.57
C THR A 385 9.86 -22.12 -13.11
N THR A 386 10.46 -21.11 -12.47
CA THR A 386 10.14 -20.73 -11.08
C THR A 386 8.69 -20.26 -10.93
N VAL A 387 8.23 -19.35 -11.79
CA VAL A 387 6.85 -18.84 -11.74
C VAL A 387 5.85 -19.97 -11.97
N LEU A 388 6.12 -20.84 -12.93
CA LEU A 388 5.27 -21.98 -13.25
C LEU A 388 5.21 -23.00 -12.10
N ALA A 389 6.34 -23.27 -11.44
CA ALA A 389 6.39 -24.14 -10.27
C ALA A 389 5.51 -23.61 -9.12
N ASP A 390 5.51 -22.30 -8.87
CA ASP A 390 4.63 -21.71 -7.85
C ASP A 390 3.15 -21.80 -8.23
N ILE A 391 2.80 -21.50 -9.49
CA ILE A 391 1.42 -21.63 -9.99
C ILE A 391 0.94 -23.07 -9.83
N LEU A 392 1.76 -24.05 -10.25
CA LEU A 392 1.46 -25.47 -10.13
C LEU A 392 1.37 -25.92 -8.68
N GLY A 393 2.19 -25.37 -7.79
CA GLY A 393 2.11 -25.67 -6.36
C GLY A 393 0.81 -25.17 -5.72
N ALA A 394 0.34 -23.97 -6.09
CA ALA A 394 -0.94 -23.44 -5.66
C ALA A 394 -2.13 -24.24 -6.23
N ALA A 395 -2.05 -24.62 -7.52
CA ALA A 395 -3.05 -25.48 -8.14
C ALA A 395 -3.09 -26.88 -7.50
N ASN A 396 -1.93 -27.47 -7.22
CA ASN A 396 -1.83 -28.76 -6.53
C ASN A 396 -2.44 -28.70 -5.12
N PHE A 397 -2.27 -27.58 -4.41
CA PHE A 397 -2.93 -27.34 -3.12
C PHE A 397 -4.47 -27.32 -3.25
N LEU A 398 -5.02 -26.64 -4.27
CA LEU A 398 -6.46 -26.64 -4.52
C LEU A 398 -6.93 -28.06 -4.87
N HIS A 399 -6.26 -28.71 -5.81
CA HIS A 399 -6.66 -30.01 -6.37
C HIS A 399 -6.65 -31.11 -5.31
N ARG A 400 -5.64 -31.16 -4.43
CA ARG A 400 -5.59 -32.14 -3.32
C ARG A 400 -6.68 -31.92 -2.27
N ASN A 401 -7.20 -30.69 -2.18
CA ASN A 401 -8.31 -30.32 -1.30
C ASN A 401 -9.66 -30.40 -2.02
N ASN A 402 -9.73 -31.03 -3.20
CA ASN A 402 -10.93 -31.16 -4.04
C ASN A 402 -11.50 -29.80 -4.48
N TRP A 403 -10.64 -28.84 -4.78
CA TRP A 403 -11.01 -27.56 -5.38
C TRP A 403 -10.33 -27.38 -6.72
N MET A 404 -10.98 -26.68 -7.63
CA MET A 404 -10.38 -26.14 -8.85
C MET A 404 -10.62 -24.63 -8.91
N HIS A 405 -9.72 -23.90 -9.55
CA HIS A 405 -9.81 -22.44 -9.66
C HIS A 405 -10.83 -22.00 -10.72
N GLY A 406 -10.84 -22.62 -11.90
CA GLY A 406 -11.87 -22.43 -12.93
C GLY A 406 -11.75 -21.17 -13.82
N ASP A 407 -10.82 -20.25 -13.56
CA ASP A 407 -10.53 -19.07 -14.40
C ASP A 407 -9.05 -18.64 -14.30
N LEU A 408 -8.12 -19.60 -14.41
CA LEU A 408 -6.70 -19.27 -14.44
C LEU A 408 -6.33 -18.55 -15.76
N LYS A 409 -5.72 -17.38 -15.61
CA LYS A 409 -5.21 -16.54 -16.70
C LYS A 409 -4.17 -15.57 -16.13
N PRO A 410 -3.32 -14.92 -16.96
CA PRO A 410 -2.29 -14.01 -16.46
C PRO A 410 -2.83 -12.84 -15.61
N ALA A 411 -4.07 -12.41 -15.84
CA ALA A 411 -4.70 -11.36 -15.03
C ALA A 411 -5.06 -11.81 -13.59
N ASN A 412 -5.18 -13.12 -13.37
CA ASN A 412 -5.48 -13.72 -12.07
C ASN A 412 -4.23 -14.29 -11.37
N ILE A 413 -3.03 -13.98 -11.88
CA ILE A 413 -1.76 -14.33 -11.22
C ILE A 413 -1.12 -13.04 -10.72
N GLY A 414 -1.14 -12.82 -9.41
CA GLY A 414 -0.48 -11.71 -8.75
C GLY A 414 0.99 -12.00 -8.48
N ILE A 415 1.84 -11.01 -8.68
CA ILE A 415 3.27 -11.05 -8.34
C ILE A 415 3.44 -10.45 -6.94
N ARG A 416 3.91 -11.26 -5.98
CA ARG A 416 4.20 -10.81 -4.61
C ARG A 416 5.62 -10.30 -4.47
N THR A 417 6.58 -10.99 -5.08
CA THR A 417 7.99 -10.62 -5.05
C THR A 417 8.60 -10.93 -6.40
N TRP A 418 9.34 -9.96 -6.93
CA TRP A 418 10.05 -10.07 -8.20
C TRP A 418 11.47 -9.53 -8.06
N THR A 419 12.36 -10.34 -7.48
CA THR A 419 13.79 -10.05 -7.37
C THR A 419 14.62 -11.11 -8.09
N ALA A 420 15.93 -10.85 -8.21
CA ALA A 420 16.85 -11.83 -8.76
C ALA A 420 16.86 -13.12 -7.91
N GLU A 421 16.78 -12.94 -6.58
CA GLU A 421 16.90 -13.98 -5.56
C GLU A 421 15.56 -14.67 -5.23
N CYS A 422 14.42 -13.98 -5.39
CA CYS A 422 13.12 -14.49 -5.03
C CYS A 422 12.06 -14.09 -6.05
N LYS A 423 11.31 -15.07 -6.54
CA LYS A 423 10.13 -14.86 -7.37
C LYS A 423 9.00 -15.61 -6.70
N SER A 424 7.96 -14.90 -6.30
CA SER A 424 6.80 -15.51 -5.69
C SER A 424 5.52 -14.91 -6.24
N ILE A 425 4.54 -15.77 -6.46
CA ILE A 425 3.23 -15.39 -6.97
C ILE A 425 2.12 -15.71 -5.98
N VAL A 426 0.93 -15.23 -6.30
CA VAL A 426 -0.32 -15.55 -5.62
C VAL A 426 -1.41 -15.73 -6.67
N LEU A 427 -2.22 -16.78 -6.56
CA LEU A 427 -3.44 -16.92 -7.35
C LEU A 427 -4.50 -15.97 -6.79
N LEU A 428 -5.02 -15.12 -7.66
CA LEU A 428 -6.03 -14.11 -7.38
C LEU A 428 -7.40 -14.60 -7.89
N ASP A 429 -8.46 -13.92 -7.48
CA ASP A 429 -9.84 -14.10 -7.98
C ASP A 429 -10.36 -15.55 -7.92
N LEU A 430 -10.61 -16.03 -6.70
CA LEU A 430 -11.21 -17.34 -6.43
C LEU A 430 -12.74 -17.34 -6.53
N ASP A 431 -13.35 -16.31 -7.12
CA ASP A 431 -14.81 -16.18 -7.25
C ASP A 431 -15.42 -17.34 -8.06
N ASP A 432 -14.70 -17.79 -9.09
CA ASP A 432 -15.11 -18.89 -9.98
C ASP A 432 -14.65 -20.27 -9.49
N ALA A 433 -13.92 -20.35 -8.38
CA ALA A 433 -13.44 -21.63 -7.85
C ALA A 433 -14.61 -22.56 -7.51
N GLU A 434 -14.50 -23.85 -7.76
CA GLU A 434 -15.57 -24.80 -7.44
C GLU A 434 -14.99 -26.11 -6.92
N GLU A 435 -15.80 -26.85 -6.18
CA GLU A 435 -15.41 -28.19 -5.74
C GLU A 435 -15.17 -29.05 -6.97
N SER A 436 -14.00 -29.70 -7.01
CA SER A 436 -13.68 -30.66 -8.07
C SER A 436 -14.62 -31.86 -7.96
N PRO A 437 -15.04 -32.48 -9.07
CA PRO A 437 -15.77 -33.73 -9.01
C PRO A 437 -14.94 -34.79 -8.27
N PHE A 438 -15.61 -35.78 -7.67
CA PHE A 438 -14.91 -36.92 -7.07
C PHE A 438 -13.94 -37.56 -8.08
N PRO A 439 -12.81 -38.14 -7.62
CA PRO A 439 -11.83 -38.77 -8.50
C PRO A 439 -12.48 -39.71 -9.53
N GLY A 440 -12.14 -39.50 -10.81
CA GLY A 440 -12.71 -40.25 -11.93
C GLY A 440 -14.09 -39.79 -12.40
N ARG A 441 -14.62 -38.67 -11.89
CA ARG A 441 -15.84 -38.02 -12.37
C ARG A 441 -15.53 -36.67 -13.01
N HIS A 442 -16.51 -36.16 -13.76
CA HIS A 442 -16.46 -34.87 -14.42
C HIS A 442 -17.71 -34.05 -14.08
N HIS A 443 -17.55 -32.74 -13.93
CA HIS A 443 -18.65 -31.81 -14.07
C HIS A 443 -19.19 -31.86 -15.51
N PRO A 444 -20.49 -31.61 -15.73
CA PRO A 444 -21.01 -31.46 -17.07
C PRO A 444 -20.33 -30.27 -17.78
N ALA A 445 -20.18 -30.35 -19.10
CA ALA A 445 -19.76 -29.20 -19.89
C ALA A 445 -20.71 -28.02 -19.63
N ARG A 446 -20.17 -26.80 -19.59
CA ARG A 446 -20.96 -25.58 -19.37
C ARG A 446 -20.64 -24.55 -20.47
N PRO A 447 -21.06 -24.79 -21.73
CA PRO A 447 -20.68 -23.98 -22.88
C PRO A 447 -21.10 -22.51 -22.69
N GLY A 448 -20.20 -21.57 -23.00
CA GLY A 448 -20.50 -20.15 -22.89
C GLY A 448 -20.57 -19.57 -21.47
N THR A 449 -20.22 -20.36 -20.44
CA THR A 449 -20.28 -19.89 -19.04
C THR A 449 -18.95 -20.07 -18.33
N GLY A 450 -18.56 -19.07 -17.54
CA GLY A 450 -17.34 -19.09 -16.72
C GLY A 450 -16.05 -19.10 -17.53
N GLY A 451 -14.96 -18.72 -16.86
CA GLY A 451 -13.63 -18.71 -17.46
C GLY A 451 -13.43 -17.67 -18.57
N THR A 452 -12.20 -17.63 -19.11
CA THR A 452 -11.81 -16.63 -20.12
C THR A 452 -11.39 -17.31 -21.43
N ILE A 453 -11.95 -16.85 -22.56
CA ILE A 453 -11.61 -17.34 -23.91
C ILE A 453 -10.10 -17.21 -24.15
N GLY A 454 -9.48 -18.26 -24.71
CA GLY A 454 -8.03 -18.37 -24.93
C GLY A 454 -7.34 -19.30 -23.92
N TRP A 455 -7.74 -19.21 -22.65
CA TRP A 455 -7.25 -20.08 -21.57
C TRP A 455 -8.20 -21.21 -21.21
N LEU A 456 -9.44 -21.18 -21.69
CA LEU A 456 -10.45 -22.20 -21.38
C LEU A 456 -10.10 -23.55 -22.05
N ALA A 457 -10.16 -24.63 -21.27
CA ALA A 457 -9.91 -25.98 -21.77
C ALA A 457 -11.01 -26.46 -22.75
N PRO A 458 -10.66 -27.19 -23.82
CA PRO A 458 -11.64 -27.66 -24.82
C PRO A 458 -12.82 -28.42 -24.22
N GLU A 459 -12.55 -29.28 -23.24
CA GLU A 459 -13.56 -30.13 -22.62
C GLU A 459 -14.61 -29.37 -21.80
N ARG A 460 -14.35 -28.11 -21.38
CA ARG A 460 -15.36 -27.28 -20.69
C ARG A 460 -16.53 -26.89 -21.59
N GLU A 461 -16.32 -26.85 -22.91
CA GLU A 461 -17.36 -26.52 -23.90
C GLU A 461 -17.97 -27.77 -24.55
N MET A 462 -17.36 -28.95 -24.40
CA MET A 462 -17.73 -30.13 -25.21
C MET A 462 -18.23 -31.33 -24.39
N THR A 463 -17.40 -31.87 -23.48
CA THR A 463 -17.62 -33.21 -22.91
C THR A 463 -17.84 -33.21 -21.40
N GLY A 464 -17.21 -32.29 -20.68
CA GLY A 464 -17.18 -32.27 -19.23
C GLY A 464 -15.76 -32.14 -18.71
N TYR A 465 -15.61 -31.62 -17.50
CA TYR A 465 -14.32 -31.18 -16.99
C TYR A 465 -14.14 -31.49 -15.51
N ASN A 466 -12.89 -31.47 -15.07
CA ASN A 466 -12.48 -31.61 -13.68
C ASN A 466 -11.33 -30.61 -13.42
N GLU A 467 -10.58 -30.81 -12.34
CA GLU A 467 -9.44 -29.96 -11.98
C GLU A 467 -8.35 -29.88 -13.05
N LEU A 468 -8.27 -30.86 -13.97
CA LEU A 468 -7.30 -30.81 -15.07
C LEU A 468 -7.57 -29.67 -16.05
N ALA A 469 -8.77 -29.08 -16.06
CA ALA A 469 -9.04 -27.87 -16.83
C ALA A 469 -8.16 -26.69 -16.40
N ASP A 470 -7.82 -26.60 -15.10
CA ASP A 470 -6.86 -25.59 -14.62
C ASP A 470 -5.47 -25.83 -15.22
N ILE A 471 -5.07 -27.10 -15.36
CA ILE A 471 -3.76 -27.47 -15.89
C ILE A 471 -3.61 -27.05 -17.35
N TRP A 472 -4.68 -27.15 -18.14
CA TRP A 472 -4.70 -26.61 -19.50
C TRP A 472 -4.43 -25.10 -19.49
N SER A 473 -5.16 -24.35 -18.67
CA SER A 473 -5.01 -22.90 -18.54
C SER A 473 -3.59 -22.53 -18.12
N ILE A 474 -3.00 -23.27 -17.17
CA ILE A 474 -1.59 -23.11 -16.76
C ILE A 474 -0.63 -23.39 -17.90
N GLY A 475 -0.88 -24.42 -18.71
CA GLY A 475 -0.10 -24.72 -19.91
C GLY A 475 -0.13 -23.57 -20.93
N VAL A 476 -1.31 -22.98 -21.17
CA VAL A 476 -1.43 -21.78 -22.02
C VAL A 476 -0.62 -20.62 -21.44
N ILE A 477 -0.74 -20.33 -20.14
CA ILE A 477 0.03 -19.28 -19.45
C ILE A 477 1.54 -19.53 -19.59
N ALA A 478 1.99 -20.78 -19.48
CA ALA A 478 3.40 -21.13 -19.66
C ALA A 478 3.90 -20.79 -21.07
N ILE A 479 3.13 -21.14 -22.11
CA ILE A 479 3.47 -20.79 -23.49
C ILE A 479 3.49 -19.28 -23.67
N GLU A 480 2.56 -18.54 -23.06
CA GLU A 480 2.57 -17.07 -23.08
C GLU A 480 3.83 -16.47 -22.51
N MET A 481 4.30 -16.98 -21.37
CA MET A 481 5.55 -16.52 -20.79
C MET A 481 6.75 -16.93 -21.66
N ILE A 482 6.72 -18.10 -22.31
CA ILE A 482 7.78 -18.57 -23.23
C ILE A 482 7.77 -17.79 -24.55
N TRP A 483 6.66 -17.20 -25.01
CA TRP A 483 6.63 -16.48 -26.28
C TRP A 483 6.52 -14.97 -26.13
N GLY A 484 6.16 -14.50 -24.93
CA GLY A 484 5.76 -13.12 -24.68
C GLY A 484 4.43 -12.73 -25.34
N ARG A 485 3.64 -13.70 -25.82
CA ARG A 485 2.33 -13.50 -26.47
C ARG A 485 1.45 -14.74 -26.37
N HIS A 486 0.12 -14.54 -26.40
CA HIS A 486 -0.89 -15.61 -26.46
C HIS A 486 -0.65 -16.57 -27.64
N PRO A 487 -0.70 -17.90 -27.43
CA PRO A 487 -0.33 -18.85 -28.47
C PRO A 487 -1.36 -19.03 -29.59
N TRP A 488 -2.66 -18.96 -29.28
CA TRP A 488 -3.76 -19.13 -30.23
C TRP A 488 -4.89 -18.13 -29.97
N ARG A 489 -4.63 -16.83 -30.15
CA ARG A 489 -5.62 -15.80 -29.82
C ARG A 489 -6.77 -15.82 -30.82
N GLN A 490 -7.95 -16.21 -30.36
CA GLN A 490 -9.18 -16.21 -31.14
C GLN A 490 -10.22 -15.26 -30.55
N TRP A 491 -11.07 -14.69 -31.41
CA TRP A 491 -12.12 -13.75 -31.05
C TRP A 491 -13.39 -14.46 -30.51
N LYS A 492 -13.52 -15.77 -30.76
CA LYS A 492 -14.53 -16.67 -30.21
C LYS A 492 -13.87 -17.96 -29.72
N ASN A 493 -14.56 -18.68 -28.84
CA ASN A 493 -14.10 -19.99 -28.39
C ASN A 493 -14.27 -21.02 -29.53
N PRO A 494 -13.20 -21.67 -30.02
CA PRO A 494 -13.28 -22.63 -31.13
C PRO A 494 -14.09 -23.88 -30.77
N TRP A 495 -14.18 -24.22 -29.49
CA TRP A 495 -14.86 -25.41 -29.01
C TRP A 495 -16.36 -25.21 -28.79
N ARG A 496 -16.85 -23.96 -28.94
CA ARG A 496 -18.27 -23.66 -28.85
C ARG A 496 -18.99 -24.09 -30.11
N THR A 497 -20.04 -24.88 -29.96
CA THR A 497 -20.89 -25.32 -31.07
C THR A 497 -21.54 -24.13 -31.76
N GLY A 498 -21.51 -24.10 -33.10
CA GLY A 498 -22.09 -23.05 -33.92
C GLY A 498 -21.69 -23.20 -35.38
N SER A 499 -22.23 -22.35 -36.26
CA SER A 499 -21.95 -22.41 -37.71
C SER A 499 -20.47 -22.17 -38.05
N GLU A 500 -19.74 -21.46 -37.19
CA GLU A 500 -18.32 -21.11 -37.38
C GLU A 500 -17.36 -22.12 -36.70
N ALA A 501 -17.88 -23.11 -35.96
CA ALA A 501 -17.07 -23.97 -35.10
C ALA A 501 -15.98 -24.73 -35.87
N SER A 502 -16.33 -25.35 -37.00
CA SER A 502 -15.39 -26.11 -37.82
C SER A 502 -14.22 -25.27 -38.34
N GLN A 503 -14.49 -24.01 -38.71
CA GLN A 503 -13.44 -23.09 -39.15
C GLN A 503 -12.53 -22.70 -37.99
N LEU A 504 -13.10 -22.29 -36.86
CA LEU A 504 -12.32 -21.87 -35.70
C LEU A 504 -11.50 -23.03 -35.10
N GLN A 505 -12.03 -24.26 -35.14
CA GLN A 505 -11.29 -25.46 -34.72
C GLN A 505 -10.11 -25.73 -35.64
N LYS A 506 -10.28 -25.61 -36.96
CA LYS A 506 -9.17 -25.76 -37.90
C LYS A 506 -8.07 -24.72 -37.66
N GLU A 507 -8.46 -23.44 -37.55
CA GLU A 507 -7.52 -22.36 -37.22
C GLU A 507 -6.79 -22.61 -35.89
N PHE A 508 -7.51 -23.14 -34.89
CA PHE A 508 -6.92 -23.54 -33.62
C PHE A 508 -5.90 -24.66 -33.79
N GLN A 509 -6.21 -25.72 -34.55
CA GLN A 509 -5.29 -26.85 -34.75
C GLN A 509 -4.01 -26.42 -35.46
N ASP A 510 -4.12 -25.56 -36.47
CA ASP A 510 -2.96 -25.00 -37.16
C ASP A 510 -2.02 -24.27 -36.17
N MET A 511 -2.57 -23.35 -35.36
CA MET A 511 -1.79 -22.63 -34.33
C MET A 511 -1.27 -23.54 -33.21
N TYR A 512 -2.05 -24.54 -32.80
CA TYR A 512 -1.66 -25.52 -31.80
C TYR A 512 -0.49 -26.38 -32.30
N GLY A 513 -0.54 -26.86 -33.55
CA GLY A 513 0.55 -27.60 -34.19
C GLY A 513 1.86 -26.82 -34.21
N GLU A 514 1.82 -25.56 -34.65
CA GLU A 514 2.97 -24.64 -34.60
C GLU A 514 3.51 -24.49 -33.17
N ALA A 515 2.62 -24.44 -32.17
CA ALA A 515 3.01 -24.35 -30.77
C ALA A 515 3.76 -25.57 -30.29
N ILE A 516 3.25 -26.77 -30.59
CA ILE A 516 3.88 -28.02 -30.21
C ILE A 516 5.24 -28.18 -30.88
N GLU A 517 5.36 -27.85 -32.17
CA GLU A 517 6.64 -27.87 -32.88
C GLU A 517 7.68 -26.91 -32.28
N SER A 518 7.24 -25.70 -31.91
CA SER A 518 8.10 -24.71 -31.27
C SER A 518 8.54 -25.16 -29.87
N LEU A 519 7.63 -25.72 -29.08
CA LEU A 519 7.95 -26.28 -27.76
C LEU A 519 8.92 -27.46 -27.85
N ASN A 520 8.80 -28.32 -28.87
CA ASN A 520 9.74 -29.43 -29.09
C ASN A 520 11.18 -28.96 -29.32
N LYS A 521 11.38 -27.73 -29.81
CA LYS A 521 12.70 -27.12 -29.99
C LYS A 521 13.27 -26.50 -28.70
N LEU A 522 12.51 -26.50 -27.60
CA LEU A 522 12.97 -25.97 -26.33
C LEU A 522 14.05 -26.85 -25.70
N HIS A 523 15.22 -26.27 -25.41
CA HIS A 523 16.37 -26.99 -24.86
C HIS A 523 16.14 -27.50 -23.43
N ASN A 524 15.38 -26.78 -22.61
CA ASN A 524 15.07 -27.24 -21.25
C ASN A 524 14.03 -28.36 -21.31
N GLU A 525 14.48 -29.59 -21.12
CA GLU A 525 13.65 -30.79 -21.27
C GLU A 525 12.53 -30.87 -20.23
N ALA A 526 12.83 -30.46 -18.99
CA ALA A 526 11.87 -30.46 -17.90
C ALA A 526 10.69 -29.51 -18.19
N LEU A 527 10.99 -28.26 -18.52
CA LEU A 527 9.98 -27.27 -18.89
C LEU A 527 9.23 -27.71 -20.16
N ARG A 528 9.94 -28.24 -21.16
CA ARG A 528 9.33 -28.77 -22.38
C ARG A 528 8.32 -29.86 -22.08
N ASN A 529 8.72 -30.90 -21.34
CA ASN A 529 7.88 -32.06 -21.05
C ASN A 529 6.69 -31.67 -20.17
N ALA A 530 6.90 -30.78 -19.19
CA ALA A 530 5.82 -30.25 -18.37
C ALA A 530 4.80 -29.49 -19.23
N VAL A 531 5.24 -28.51 -20.03
CA VAL A 531 4.33 -27.68 -20.84
C VAL A 531 3.58 -28.51 -21.88
N LEU A 532 4.28 -29.40 -22.60
CA LEU A 532 3.64 -30.32 -23.55
C LEU A 532 2.60 -31.22 -22.87
N GLY A 533 2.87 -31.71 -21.66
CA GLY A 533 1.94 -32.54 -20.91
C GLY A 533 0.72 -31.79 -20.37
N MET A 534 0.86 -30.49 -20.08
CA MET A 534 -0.23 -29.64 -19.62
C MET A 534 -1.22 -29.25 -20.73
N VAL A 535 -0.75 -29.11 -21.97
CA VAL A 535 -1.60 -28.72 -23.13
C VAL A 535 -2.11 -29.91 -23.95
N ARG A 536 -2.15 -31.10 -23.35
CA ARG A 536 -2.81 -32.27 -23.96
C ARG A 536 -4.32 -32.10 -23.94
N HIS A 537 -4.99 -32.57 -25.00
CA HIS A 537 -6.45 -32.58 -25.09
C HIS A 537 -6.94 -33.68 -26.05
N PRO A 538 -8.16 -34.21 -25.85
CA PRO A 538 -8.68 -35.37 -26.61
C PRO A 538 -8.93 -35.09 -28.09
N TYR A 539 -8.87 -33.82 -28.50
CA TYR A 539 -9.13 -33.39 -29.88
C TYR A 539 -7.85 -33.04 -30.64
N ALA A 540 -6.67 -33.30 -30.09
CA ALA A 540 -5.41 -33.00 -30.76
C ALA A 540 -5.22 -33.89 -32.00
N GLU A 541 -4.41 -33.46 -32.97
CA GLU A 541 -4.15 -34.26 -34.18
C GLU A 541 -3.12 -35.37 -33.95
N THR A 542 -2.20 -35.20 -32.99
CA THR A 542 -1.12 -36.17 -32.76
C THR A 542 -1.45 -37.12 -31.61
N PRO A 543 -1.14 -38.43 -31.73
CA PRO A 543 -1.40 -39.40 -30.66
C PRO A 543 -0.73 -39.05 -29.32
N ALA A 544 0.43 -38.41 -29.35
CA ALA A 544 1.14 -37.97 -28.15
C ALA A 544 0.38 -36.86 -27.40
N GLN A 545 -0.32 -35.97 -28.12
CA GLN A 545 -1.10 -34.89 -27.53
C GLN A 545 -2.54 -35.28 -27.17
N CYS A 546 -3.02 -36.42 -27.66
CA CYS A 546 -4.29 -37.03 -27.23
C CYS A 546 -4.19 -37.82 -25.92
N GLN A 547 -2.99 -37.98 -25.36
CA GLN A 547 -2.80 -38.65 -24.07
C GLN A 547 -3.48 -37.88 -22.93
N SER A 548 -3.63 -38.55 -21.78
CA SER A 548 -4.12 -37.88 -20.57
C SER A 548 -3.22 -36.70 -20.18
N ARG A 549 -3.85 -35.60 -19.77
CA ARG A 549 -3.18 -34.40 -19.28
C ARG A 549 -2.51 -34.70 -17.94
N LEU A 550 -1.35 -34.09 -17.71
CA LEU A 550 -0.66 -34.17 -16.42
C LEU A 550 -1.54 -33.56 -15.31
N THR A 551 -1.38 -34.09 -14.10
CA THR A 551 -1.84 -33.44 -12.87
C THR A 551 -0.90 -32.30 -12.46
N ALA A 552 -1.37 -31.40 -11.57
CA ALA A 552 -0.51 -30.35 -11.01
C ALA A 552 0.75 -30.94 -10.35
N LYS A 553 0.60 -32.05 -9.64
CA LYS A 553 1.69 -32.76 -8.94
C LYS A 553 2.74 -33.30 -9.92
N GLU A 554 2.31 -33.96 -10.99
CA GLU A 554 3.22 -34.54 -11.98
C GLU A 554 3.98 -33.45 -12.74
N ALA A 555 3.27 -32.40 -13.17
CA ALA A 555 3.89 -31.26 -13.83
C ALA A 555 4.91 -30.57 -12.91
N LEU A 556 4.58 -30.41 -11.62
CA LEU A 556 5.51 -29.83 -10.64
C LEU A 556 6.75 -30.71 -10.44
N SER A 557 6.60 -32.04 -10.33
CA SER A 557 7.73 -32.97 -10.18
C SER A 557 8.72 -32.84 -11.33
N LEU A 558 8.22 -32.74 -12.56
CA LEU A 558 9.07 -32.56 -13.75
C LEU A 558 9.94 -31.31 -13.65
N LEU A 559 9.40 -30.21 -13.10
CA LEU A 559 10.15 -28.95 -12.95
C LEU A 559 11.16 -29.02 -11.80
N THR A 560 10.83 -29.69 -10.69
CA THR A 560 11.69 -29.74 -9.49
C THR A 560 12.81 -30.79 -9.57
N ASP A 561 12.58 -31.92 -10.23
CA ASP A 561 13.57 -33.01 -10.32
C ASP A 561 14.78 -32.59 -11.17
N ALA A 562 14.59 -31.67 -12.11
CA ALA A 562 15.66 -31.09 -12.93
C ALA A 562 16.61 -30.18 -12.14
N GLU A 563 16.10 -29.39 -11.19
CA GLU A 563 16.94 -28.50 -10.35
C GLU A 563 17.85 -29.30 -9.40
N ASN A 564 17.37 -30.44 -8.89
CA ASN A 564 18.16 -31.34 -8.05
C ASN A 564 19.26 -32.08 -8.85
N GLY A 565 18.97 -32.44 -10.10
CA GLY A 565 19.94 -33.03 -11.03
C GLY A 565 21.09 -32.07 -11.39
N GLU A 566 20.79 -30.80 -11.68
CA GLU A 566 21.81 -29.79 -11.98
C GLU A 566 22.70 -29.43 -10.77
N ASN A 567 22.11 -29.34 -9.56
CA ASN A 567 22.87 -29.05 -8.34
C ASN A 567 23.79 -30.21 -7.91
N SER A 568 23.38 -31.47 -8.12
CA SER A 568 24.25 -32.63 -7.91
C SER A 568 25.43 -32.67 -8.89
N SER A 569 25.19 -32.28 -10.15
CA SER A 569 26.21 -32.22 -11.21
C SER A 569 27.25 -31.11 -10.98
N LYS A 570 26.83 -29.97 -10.41
CA LYS A 570 27.74 -28.88 -10.02
C LYS A 570 28.59 -29.24 -8.80
N ARG A 571 28.05 -29.97 -7.83
CA ARG A 571 28.82 -30.47 -6.66
C ARG A 571 29.88 -31.50 -7.05
N HIS A 572 29.60 -32.37 -8.01
CA HIS A 572 30.57 -33.36 -8.50
C HIS A 572 31.66 -32.79 -9.42
N ARG A 573 31.51 -31.56 -9.95
CA ARG A 573 32.57 -30.87 -10.71
C ARG A 573 33.46 -29.97 -9.85
N ALA A 574 33.11 -29.78 -8.58
CA ALA A 574 33.87 -28.97 -7.62
C ALA A 574 34.61 -29.82 -6.55
N SER A 575 34.48 -31.14 -6.65
CA SER A 575 35.27 -32.16 -5.94
C SER A 575 36.24 -32.81 -6.92
#